data_AF-A0A285P8C0-F1
#
_entry.id   AF-A0A285P8C0-F1
#
_cell.length_a   1.000
_cell.length_b   1.000
_cell.length_c   1.000
_cell.angle_alpha   90.00
_cell.angle_beta   90.00
_cell.angle_gamma   90.00
#
_symmetry.space_group_name_H-M   'P 1'
#
loop_
_entity.id
_entity.type
_entity.pdbx_description
1 polymer ?
#
loop_
_entity_poly.entity_id
_entity_poly.type
_entity_poly.pdbx_seq_one_letter_code
_entity_poly.pdbx_strand_id
1 'polypeptide(L)'
;MTDKPRATARKPSHEGAPLAPGADAVAQFLHANPDFFVGREELLADLRIPHRRGDTVSLVEHQLKLLRERNTELRQRMAQLMDVARDNDRLFDKTRRLILALLDATSLEEVVMSVDDSLRQDFKVPFVSLILFSELPTPVGRSVPLAEAQQAIGGLLNEGKPVSGSLRPHELAFLFGEKPATEIGSTALAPLSHQGLHGVLAIGSADPNHYKSSVGTLFLNYIAEVLGRVLPHFTHTLRSVR
;
A
#
# COMPACT_ATOMS: atom_id res chain seq x y z
N MET A 1 -97.24 -41.45 22.39
CA MET A 1 -96.05 -41.56 21.53
C MET A 1 -95.78 -40.16 21.00
N THR A 2 -94.93 -39.41 21.71
CA THR A 2 -93.54 -39.05 21.31
C THR A 2 -93.55 -38.08 20.12
N ASP A 3 -92.96 -36.88 20.13
CA ASP A 3 -91.98 -36.24 21.00
C ASP A 3 -92.02 -34.70 20.72
N LYS A 4 -91.59 -33.89 21.69
CA LYS A 4 -91.37 -32.43 21.60
C LYS A 4 -89.93 -32.18 21.05
N PRO A 5 -89.33 -30.97 21.09
CA PRO A 5 -89.66 -29.66 20.49
C PRO A 5 -88.42 -29.06 19.76
N ARG A 6 -88.52 -27.88 19.10
CA ARG A 6 -87.64 -26.72 19.41
C ARG A 6 -87.86 -25.49 18.53
N ALA A 7 -87.92 -24.37 19.23
CA ALA A 7 -87.97 -23.01 18.73
C ALA A 7 -86.70 -22.61 17.97
N THR A 8 -86.86 -21.91 16.86
CA THR A 8 -85.80 -21.18 16.18
C THR A 8 -85.61 -19.82 16.86
N ALA A 9 -84.53 -19.73 17.64
CA ALA A 9 -84.09 -18.52 18.31
C ALA A 9 -83.68 -17.43 17.29
N ARG A 10 -84.01 -16.18 17.64
CA ARG A 10 -83.53 -14.94 17.00
C ARG A 10 -82.01 -15.00 16.78
N LYS A 11 -81.57 -14.74 15.54
CA LYS A 11 -80.17 -14.40 15.24
C LYS A 11 -79.84 -13.04 15.86
N PRO A 12 -78.75 -12.91 16.65
CA PRO A 12 -78.24 -11.60 17.02
C PRO A 12 -77.56 -10.95 15.82
N SER A 13 -77.85 -9.68 15.65
CA SER A 13 -77.13 -8.71 14.82
C SER A 13 -75.65 -8.71 15.17
N HIS A 14 -74.80 -9.18 14.26
CA HIS A 14 -73.36 -8.95 14.34
C HIS A 14 -73.05 -7.55 13.80
N GLU A 15 -72.70 -6.66 14.71
CA GLU A 15 -72.00 -5.40 14.44
C GLU A 15 -70.78 -5.67 13.54
N GLY A 16 -70.61 -4.78 12.55
CA GLY A 16 -69.64 -4.94 11.47
C GLY A 16 -68.20 -4.98 11.99
N ALA A 17 -67.55 -6.14 11.81
CA ALA A 17 -66.11 -6.18 11.72
C ALA A 17 -65.70 -5.34 10.48
N PRO A 18 -64.69 -4.45 10.58
CA PRO A 18 -64.20 -3.75 9.40
C PRO A 18 -63.77 -4.81 8.38
N LEU A 19 -64.31 -4.71 7.16
CA LEU A 19 -63.88 -5.57 6.05
C LEU A 19 -62.36 -5.47 5.96
N ALA A 20 -61.68 -6.60 6.20
CA ALA A 20 -60.24 -6.67 5.99
C ALA A 20 -59.96 -6.17 4.56
N PRO A 21 -59.04 -5.20 4.39
CA PRO A 21 -58.72 -4.71 3.06
C PRO A 21 -58.32 -5.90 2.18
N GLY A 22 -58.89 -5.96 0.97
CA GLY A 22 -58.49 -6.97 0.00
C GLY A 22 -56.99 -6.88 -0.28
N ALA A 23 -56.35 -8.02 -0.59
CA ALA A 23 -54.90 -8.09 -0.78
C ALA A 23 -54.37 -7.04 -1.77
N ASP A 24 -55.12 -6.76 -2.84
CA ASP A 24 -54.77 -5.77 -3.86
C ASP A 24 -54.76 -4.33 -3.32
N ALA A 25 -55.68 -4.01 -2.41
CA ALA A 25 -55.73 -2.71 -1.77
C ALA A 25 -54.55 -2.50 -0.80
N VAL A 26 -54.15 -3.56 -0.08
CA VAL A 26 -52.96 -3.53 0.79
C VAL A 26 -51.69 -3.36 -0.06
N ALA A 27 -51.60 -4.05 -1.19
CA ALA A 27 -50.46 -3.94 -2.10
C ALA A 27 -50.33 -2.52 -2.69
N GLN A 28 -51.42 -1.93 -3.19
CA GLN A 28 -51.43 -0.55 -3.67
C GLN A 28 -51.04 0.45 -2.58
N PHE A 29 -51.54 0.24 -1.36
CA PHE A 29 -51.22 1.09 -0.22
C PHE A 29 -49.73 1.05 0.14
N LEU A 30 -49.11 -0.13 0.20
CA LEU A 30 -47.67 -0.26 0.46
C LEU A 30 -46.83 0.32 -0.69
N HIS A 31 -47.27 0.18 -1.95
CA HIS A 31 -46.57 0.78 -3.08
C HIS A 31 -46.59 2.31 -3.05
N ALA A 32 -47.71 2.90 -2.63
CA ALA A 32 -47.85 4.33 -2.49
C ALA A 32 -47.13 4.91 -1.27
N ASN A 33 -46.71 4.06 -0.31
CA ASN A 33 -46.09 4.48 0.95
C ASN A 33 -44.81 3.65 1.22
N PRO A 34 -43.69 3.92 0.52
CA PRO A 34 -42.47 3.11 0.63
C PRO A 34 -41.81 3.19 2.02
N ASP A 35 -42.00 4.29 2.75
CA ASP A 35 -41.43 4.49 4.08
C ASP A 35 -42.34 3.96 5.21
N PHE A 36 -43.42 3.24 4.89
CA PHE A 36 -44.43 2.80 5.85
C PHE A 36 -43.87 2.02 7.06
N PHE A 37 -42.76 1.30 6.87
CA PHE A 37 -42.11 0.50 7.92
C PHE A 37 -41.04 1.25 8.72
N VAL A 38 -40.71 2.50 8.36
CA VAL A 38 -39.76 3.32 9.11
C VAL A 38 -40.38 3.75 10.44
N GLY A 39 -39.74 3.40 11.56
CA GLY A 39 -40.27 3.58 12.92
C GLY A 39 -41.32 2.53 13.33
N ARG A 40 -41.53 1.50 12.50
CA ARG A 40 -42.43 0.36 12.76
C ARG A 40 -41.75 -0.96 12.37
N GLU A 41 -40.45 -1.06 12.64
CA GLU A 41 -39.60 -2.19 12.26
C GLU A 41 -40.05 -3.51 12.91
N GLU A 42 -40.73 -3.44 14.06
CA GLU A 42 -41.32 -4.58 14.76
C GLU A 42 -42.35 -5.32 13.88
N LEU A 43 -43.08 -4.60 13.01
CA LEU A 43 -44.06 -5.20 12.09
C LEU A 43 -43.41 -6.07 11.01
N LEU A 44 -42.14 -5.82 10.67
CA LEU A 44 -41.38 -6.67 9.74
C LEU A 44 -40.97 -7.98 10.39
N ALA A 45 -40.68 -7.97 11.70
CA ALA A 45 -40.28 -9.17 12.44
C ALA A 45 -41.44 -10.18 12.59
N ASP A 46 -42.67 -9.68 12.70
CA ASP A 46 -43.87 -10.50 12.88
C ASP A 46 -44.49 -10.99 11.55
N LEU A 47 -44.00 -10.49 10.41
CA LEU A 47 -44.55 -10.81 9.10
C LEU A 47 -44.19 -12.26 8.70
N ARG A 48 -45.18 -13.16 8.77
CA ARG A 48 -45.05 -14.52 8.26
C ARG A 48 -45.22 -14.55 6.75
N ILE A 49 -44.12 -14.40 6.02
CA ILE A 49 -44.09 -14.60 4.55
C ILE A 49 -43.86 -16.09 4.28
N PRO A 50 -44.86 -16.85 3.78
CA PRO A 50 -44.67 -18.25 3.47
C PRO A 50 -43.78 -18.38 2.23
N HIS A 51 -42.59 -18.96 2.39
CA HIS A 51 -41.69 -19.23 1.28
C HIS A 51 -42.22 -20.38 0.43
N ARG A 52 -42.71 -20.08 -0.78
CA ARG A 52 -42.67 -21.06 -1.85
C ARG A 52 -41.25 -21.07 -2.40
N ARG A 53 -40.59 -22.23 -2.35
CA ARG A 53 -39.32 -22.46 -3.06
C ARG A 53 -39.54 -22.11 -4.53
N GLY A 54 -39.01 -20.97 -4.98
CA GLY A 54 -39.16 -20.47 -6.34
C GLY A 54 -38.65 -19.02 -6.51
N ASP A 55 -37.40 -18.91 -6.95
CA ASP A 55 -36.79 -17.84 -7.77
C ASP A 55 -36.90 -16.35 -7.43
N THR A 56 -37.34 -15.93 -6.24
CA THR A 56 -37.30 -14.50 -5.86
C THR A 56 -36.57 -14.28 -4.54
N VAL A 57 -35.37 -13.69 -4.62
CA VAL A 57 -34.54 -13.31 -3.46
C VAL A 57 -35.19 -12.12 -2.75
N SER A 58 -35.37 -12.22 -1.43
CA SER A 58 -35.90 -11.13 -0.60
C SER A 58 -34.98 -9.90 -0.68
N LEU A 59 -35.55 -8.70 -0.91
CA LEU A 59 -34.79 -7.45 -0.96
C LEU A 59 -33.92 -7.24 0.29
N VAL A 60 -34.41 -7.67 1.46
CA VAL A 60 -33.69 -7.58 2.74
C VAL A 60 -32.52 -8.56 2.77
N GLU A 61 -32.67 -9.79 2.25
CA GLU A 61 -31.57 -10.76 2.14
C GLU A 61 -30.51 -10.28 1.15
N HIS A 62 -30.93 -9.67 0.04
CA HIS A 62 -30.03 -9.05 -0.93
C HIS A 62 -29.27 -7.86 -0.32
N GLN A 63 -29.95 -6.97 0.41
CA GLN A 63 -29.33 -5.85 1.12
C GLN A 63 -28.36 -6.31 2.21
N LEU A 64 -28.72 -7.33 3.00
CA LEU A 64 -27.85 -7.89 4.03
C LEU A 64 -26.61 -8.56 3.42
N LYS A 65 -26.78 -9.27 2.29
CA LYS A 65 -25.66 -9.83 1.53
C LYS A 65 -24.72 -8.72 1.04
N LEU A 66 -25.25 -7.67 0.40
CA LEU A 66 -24.46 -6.52 -0.06
C LEU A 66 -23.73 -5.81 1.09
N LEU A 67 -24.37 -5.64 2.25
CA LEU A 67 -23.73 -5.04 3.42
C LEU A 67 -22.60 -5.90 3.96
N ARG A 68 -22.77 -7.24 3.99
CA ARG A 68 -21.71 -8.18 4.40
C ARG A 68 -20.54 -8.18 3.42
N GLU A 69 -20.82 -8.14 2.12
CA GLU A 69 -19.79 -8.03 1.08
C GLU A 69 -18.98 -6.73 1.24
N ARG A 70 -19.67 -5.58 1.38
CA ARG A 70 -19.01 -4.29 1.63
C ARG A 70 -18.23 -4.28 2.95
N ASN A 71 -18.76 -4.85 4.02
CA ASN A 71 -18.06 -4.91 5.30
C ASN A 71 -16.78 -5.74 5.19
N THR A 72 -16.84 -6.86 4.47
CA THR A 72 -15.68 -7.72 4.21
C THR A 72 -14.63 -6.97 3.38
N GLU A 73 -15.06 -6.29 2.32
CA GLU A 73 -14.18 -5.46 1.49
C GLU A 73 -13.50 -4.35 2.30
N LEU A 74 -14.26 -3.63 3.14
CA LEU A 74 -13.70 -2.60 4.02
C LEU A 74 -12.68 -3.16 5.01
N ARG A 75 -12.97 -4.32 5.61
CA ARG A 75 -12.01 -5.01 6.50
C ARG A 75 -10.74 -5.42 5.78
N GLN A 76 -10.85 -5.91 4.54
CA GLN A 76 -9.68 -6.24 3.72
C GLN A 76 -8.84 -5.01 3.40
N ARG A 77 -9.47 -3.89 3.00
CA ARG A 77 -8.78 -2.62 2.75
C ARG A 77 -8.12 -2.07 4.01
N MET A 78 -8.78 -2.16 5.17
CA MET A 78 -8.18 -1.76 6.46
C MET A 78 -6.98 -2.61 6.82
N ALA A 79 -7.05 -3.94 6.64
CA ALA A 79 -5.91 -4.82 6.87
C ALA A 79 -4.73 -4.46 5.97
N GLN A 80 -4.98 -4.20 4.68
CA GLN A 80 -3.94 -3.75 3.74
C GLN A 80 -3.30 -2.43 4.19
N LEU A 81 -4.09 -1.44 4.61
CA LEU A 81 -3.56 -0.17 5.12
C LEU A 81 -2.73 -0.35 6.39
N MET A 82 -3.15 -1.24 7.30
CA MET A 82 -2.39 -1.56 8.50
C MET A 82 -1.06 -2.26 8.18
N ASP A 83 -1.03 -3.13 7.19
CA ASP A 83 0.21 -3.80 6.76
C ASP A 83 1.19 -2.79 6.14
N VAL A 84 0.71 -1.90 5.26
CA VAL A 84 1.51 -0.79 4.72
C VAL A 84 2.04 0.12 5.84
N ALA A 85 1.21 0.46 6.83
CA ALA A 85 1.63 1.28 7.95
C ALA A 85 2.74 0.60 8.78
N ARG A 86 2.60 -0.70 9.08
CA ARG A 86 3.62 -1.47 9.80
C ARG A 86 4.93 -1.57 9.03
N ASP A 87 4.87 -1.76 7.72
CA ASP A 87 6.07 -1.82 6.89
C ASP A 87 6.76 -0.45 6.81
N ASN A 88 5.99 0.64 6.74
CA ASN A 88 6.53 2.00 6.83
C ASN A 88 7.20 2.26 8.18
N ASP A 89 6.59 1.86 9.30
CA ASP A 89 7.20 2.01 10.64
C ASP A 89 8.53 1.25 10.73
N ARG A 90 8.60 0.05 10.15
CA ARG A 90 9.83 -0.74 10.09
C ARG A 90 10.90 -0.06 9.24
N LEU A 91 10.54 0.46 8.07
CA LEU A 91 11.47 1.18 7.19
C LEU A 91 11.98 2.46 7.85
N PHE A 92 11.11 3.18 8.56
CA PHE A 92 11.47 4.38 9.30
C PHE A 92 12.48 4.06 10.41
N ASP A 93 12.24 3.03 11.24
CA ASP A 93 13.15 2.68 12.32
C ASP A 93 14.51 2.18 11.80
N LYS A 94 14.54 1.40 10.70
CA LYS A 94 15.80 1.01 10.03
C LYS A 94 16.57 2.22 9.52
N THR A 95 15.86 3.15 8.86
CA THR A 95 16.45 4.40 8.35
C THR A 95 17.04 5.22 9.49
N ARG A 96 16.30 5.36 10.60
CA ARG A 96 16.77 6.05 11.81
C ARG A 96 18.05 5.41 12.36
N ARG A 97 18.10 4.09 12.51
CA ARG A 97 19.29 3.37 12.99
C ARG A 97 20.49 3.57 12.07
N LEU A 98 20.28 3.46 10.75
CA LEU A 98 21.35 3.70 9.77
C LEU A 98 21.87 5.14 9.88
N ILE A 99 20.98 6.15 9.95
CA ILE A 99 21.40 7.54 10.10
C ILE A 99 22.25 7.73 11.36
N LEU A 100 21.85 7.16 12.49
CA LEU A 100 22.64 7.23 13.73
C LEU A 100 24.01 6.56 13.56
N ALA A 101 24.05 5.36 12.96
CA ALA A 101 25.32 4.68 12.69
C ALA A 101 26.25 5.48 11.75
N LEU A 102 25.68 6.17 10.76
CA LEU A 102 26.44 7.05 9.86
C LEU A 102 26.99 8.29 10.56
N LEU A 103 26.27 8.83 11.54
CA LEU A 103 26.73 9.97 12.34
C LEU A 103 27.79 9.57 13.37
N ASP A 104 27.74 8.34 13.87
CA ASP A 104 28.71 7.79 14.83
C ASP A 104 29.97 7.22 14.15
N ALA A 105 29.95 7.04 12.82
CA ALA A 105 31.07 6.53 12.06
C ALA A 105 32.30 7.44 12.16
N THR A 106 33.47 6.82 12.27
CA THR A 106 34.77 7.49 12.46
C THR A 106 35.70 7.34 11.26
N SER A 107 35.32 6.54 10.26
CA SER A 107 36.08 6.34 9.03
C SER A 107 35.18 6.16 7.80
N LEU A 108 35.76 6.37 6.61
CA LEU A 108 35.07 6.08 5.34
C LEU A 108 34.67 4.59 5.24
N GLU A 109 35.49 3.71 5.81
CA GLU A 109 35.23 2.27 5.82
C GLU A 109 33.95 1.94 6.59
N GLU A 110 33.83 2.47 7.81
CA GLU A 110 32.65 2.31 8.65
C GLU A 110 31.39 2.86 7.98
N VAL A 111 31.49 3.99 7.27
CA VAL A 111 30.38 4.55 6.49
C VAL A 111 29.93 3.58 5.40
N VAL A 112 30.86 3.13 4.54
CA VAL A 112 30.55 2.21 3.43
C VAL A 112 29.97 0.90 3.94
N MET A 113 30.58 0.31 4.96
CA MET A 113 30.11 -0.93 5.58
C MET A 113 28.73 -0.77 6.21
N SER A 114 28.48 0.31 6.97
CA SER A 114 27.19 0.56 7.60
C SER A 114 26.06 0.66 6.58
N VAL A 115 26.31 1.30 5.43
CA VAL A 115 25.33 1.37 4.34
C VAL A 115 25.07 0.02 3.71
N ASP A 116 26.14 -0.71 3.34
CA ASP A 116 26.00 -2.00 2.66
C ASP A 116 25.32 -3.03 3.58
N ASP A 117 25.74 -3.11 4.85
CA ASP A 117 25.15 -4.00 5.85
C ASP A 117 23.70 -3.65 6.12
N SER A 118 23.37 -2.37 6.35
CA SER A 118 21.98 -2.01 6.61
C SER A 118 21.10 -2.32 5.40
N LEU A 119 21.51 -1.94 4.18
CA LEU A 119 20.70 -2.19 2.98
C LEU A 119 20.51 -3.70 2.70
N ARG A 120 21.54 -4.51 2.89
CA ARG A 120 21.45 -5.97 2.65
C ARG A 120 20.77 -6.72 3.78
N GLN A 121 21.10 -6.43 5.03
CA GLN A 121 20.67 -7.20 6.19
C GLN A 121 19.34 -6.67 6.77
N ASP A 122 19.25 -5.35 6.99
CA ASP A 122 18.06 -4.75 7.58
C ASP A 122 16.98 -4.56 6.51
N PHE A 123 17.28 -3.84 5.44
CA PHE A 123 16.32 -3.54 4.37
C PHE A 123 16.06 -4.74 3.45
N LYS A 124 16.91 -5.78 3.50
CA LYS A 124 16.80 -7.00 2.69
C LYS A 124 16.77 -6.71 1.19
N VAL A 125 17.54 -5.70 0.76
CA VAL A 125 17.66 -5.33 -0.64
C VAL A 125 18.52 -6.37 -1.35
N PRO A 126 18.02 -7.03 -2.43
CA PRO A 126 18.77 -8.08 -3.13
C PRO A 126 20.03 -7.55 -3.81
N PHE A 127 19.92 -6.40 -4.48
CA PHE A 127 21.01 -5.79 -5.23
C PHE A 127 21.29 -4.39 -4.70
N VAL A 128 22.48 -4.18 -4.16
CA VAL A 128 22.94 -2.89 -3.62
C VAL A 128 24.23 -2.51 -4.33
N SER A 129 24.32 -1.25 -4.74
CA SER A 129 25.52 -0.66 -5.32
C SER A 129 25.73 0.74 -4.75
N LEU A 130 26.87 0.92 -4.07
CA LEU A 130 27.37 2.21 -3.64
C LEU A 130 28.66 2.48 -4.41
N ILE A 131 28.66 3.54 -5.21
CA ILE A 131 29.81 3.96 -6.01
C ILE A 131 30.21 5.37 -5.58
N LEU A 132 31.43 5.52 -5.09
CA LEU A 132 31.99 6.82 -4.73
C LEU A 132 32.71 7.43 -5.93
N PHE A 133 32.63 8.76 -6.07
CA PHE A 133 33.36 9.47 -7.11
C PHE A 133 34.67 10.01 -6.56
N SER A 134 35.77 9.50 -7.07
CA SER A 134 37.12 9.88 -6.65
C SER A 134 38.11 9.67 -7.80
N GLU A 135 39.02 10.62 -7.99
CA GLU A 135 40.13 10.52 -8.96
C GLU A 135 41.20 9.53 -8.47
N LEU A 136 41.30 9.35 -7.15
CA LEU A 136 42.21 8.39 -6.54
C LEU A 136 41.42 7.14 -6.11
N PRO A 137 41.94 5.93 -6.35
CA PRO A 137 41.32 4.72 -5.85
C PRO A 137 41.14 4.78 -4.33
N THR A 138 39.92 4.56 -3.85
CA THR A 138 39.70 4.41 -2.41
C THR A 138 40.02 2.98 -2.00
N PRO A 139 40.64 2.77 -0.82
CA PRO A 139 40.94 1.42 -0.33
C PRO A 139 39.68 0.63 0.04
N VAL A 140 38.53 1.31 0.15
CA VAL A 140 37.26 0.71 0.56
C VAL A 140 36.18 0.98 -0.47
N GLY A 141 35.36 -0.05 -0.70
CA GLY A 141 34.21 0.01 -1.60
C GLY A 141 34.61 0.17 -3.06
N ARG A 142 33.62 0.53 -3.88
CA ARG A 142 33.84 0.82 -5.30
C ARG A 142 33.96 2.33 -5.49
N SER A 143 35.08 2.76 -6.05
CA SER A 143 35.29 4.15 -6.50
C SER A 143 35.59 4.21 -7.99
N VAL A 144 35.07 5.24 -8.65
CA VAL A 144 35.37 5.54 -10.05
C VAL A 144 35.58 7.05 -10.23
N PRO A 145 36.35 7.49 -11.24
CA PRO A 145 36.41 8.90 -11.60
C PRO A 145 35.04 9.44 -12.02
N LEU A 146 34.76 10.71 -11.71
CA LEU A 146 33.48 11.32 -12.06
C LEU A 146 33.24 11.32 -13.59
N ALA A 147 34.30 11.50 -14.38
CA ALA A 147 34.21 11.47 -15.84
C ALA A 147 33.74 10.11 -16.38
N GLU A 148 34.16 9.01 -15.76
CA GLU A 148 33.72 7.65 -16.14
C GLU A 148 32.24 7.45 -15.80
N ALA A 149 31.83 7.87 -14.59
CA ALA A 149 30.42 7.81 -14.19
C ALA A 149 29.52 8.67 -15.08
N GLN A 150 29.97 9.85 -15.51
CA GLN A 150 29.23 10.70 -16.44
C GLN A 150 29.06 10.06 -17.82
N GLN A 151 30.05 9.31 -18.30
CA GLN A 151 29.95 8.57 -19.56
C GLN A 151 28.95 7.41 -19.47
N ALA A 152 28.94 6.68 -18.35
CA ALA A 152 28.10 5.51 -18.18
C ALA A 152 26.65 5.81 -17.78
N ILE A 153 26.45 6.76 -16.84
CA ILE A 153 25.15 7.06 -16.21
C ILE A 153 24.86 8.56 -16.11
N GLY A 154 25.53 9.41 -16.89
CA GLY A 154 25.40 10.87 -16.79
C GLY A 154 23.98 11.40 -16.92
N GLY A 155 23.14 10.75 -17.75
CA GLY A 155 21.71 11.08 -17.86
C GLY A 155 20.94 10.95 -16.55
N LEU A 156 21.35 10.02 -15.68
CA LEU A 156 20.75 9.78 -14.37
C LEU A 156 21.30 10.71 -13.29
N LEU A 157 22.50 11.28 -13.49
CA LEU A 157 23.17 12.16 -12.52
C LEU A 157 22.81 13.64 -12.69
N ASN A 158 22.49 14.07 -13.91
CA ASN A 158 22.36 15.49 -14.27
C ASN A 158 21.26 16.25 -13.52
N GLU A 159 20.18 15.58 -13.10
CA GLU A 159 19.08 16.26 -12.41
C GLU A 159 19.28 16.34 -10.90
N GLY A 160 20.27 15.66 -10.33
CA GLY A 160 20.47 15.56 -8.88
C GLY A 160 19.27 14.93 -8.15
N LYS A 161 18.35 14.31 -8.89
CA LYS A 161 17.11 13.73 -8.37
C LYS A 161 17.20 12.21 -8.36
N PRO A 162 16.51 11.55 -7.43
CA PRO A 162 16.38 10.10 -7.46
C PRO A 162 15.58 9.67 -8.70
N VAL A 163 16.05 8.62 -9.36
CA VAL A 163 15.40 7.99 -10.52
C VAL A 163 14.93 6.60 -10.13
N SER A 164 13.75 6.20 -10.58
CA SER A 164 13.17 4.89 -10.25
C SER A 164 12.52 4.28 -11.50
N GLY A 165 12.68 2.97 -11.69
CA GLY A 165 12.11 2.25 -12.83
C GLY A 165 13.08 1.25 -13.45
N SER A 166 12.91 1.00 -14.75
CA SER A 166 13.78 0.13 -15.52
C SER A 166 14.92 0.95 -16.12
N LEU A 167 16.16 0.54 -15.88
CA LEU A 167 17.36 1.18 -16.43
C LEU A 167 17.83 0.44 -17.69
N ARG A 168 18.65 1.12 -18.49
CA ARG A 168 19.23 0.54 -19.70
C ARG A 168 20.27 -0.52 -19.33
N PRO A 169 20.51 -1.54 -20.20
CA PRO A 169 21.44 -2.62 -19.88
C PRO A 169 22.86 -2.16 -19.52
N HIS A 170 23.38 -1.11 -20.18
CA HIS A 170 24.70 -0.55 -19.86
C HIS A 170 24.73 0.16 -18.51
N GLU A 171 23.63 0.83 -18.12
CA GLU A 171 23.50 1.49 -16.81
C GLU A 171 23.45 0.42 -15.70
N LEU A 172 22.72 -0.67 -15.90
CA LEU A 172 22.67 -1.81 -14.97
C LEU A 172 24.03 -2.49 -14.83
N ALA A 173 24.71 -2.74 -15.95
CA ALA A 173 26.05 -3.34 -15.95
C ALA A 173 27.06 -2.43 -15.22
N PHE A 174 26.98 -1.12 -15.44
CA PHE A 174 27.81 -0.17 -14.71
C PHE A 174 27.49 -0.17 -13.22
N LEU A 175 26.22 -0.20 -12.80
CA LEU A 175 25.85 -0.11 -11.38
C LEU A 175 26.11 -1.42 -10.63
N PHE A 176 25.62 -2.55 -11.14
CA PHE A 176 25.58 -3.82 -10.41
C PHE A 176 26.56 -4.88 -10.95
N GLY A 177 27.26 -4.59 -12.05
CA GLY A 177 28.09 -5.56 -12.77
C GLY A 177 27.31 -6.36 -13.81
N GLU A 178 28.01 -7.06 -14.70
CA GLU A 178 27.38 -7.75 -15.83
C GLU A 178 26.51 -8.94 -15.43
N LYS A 179 26.90 -9.71 -14.41
CA LYS A 179 26.16 -10.91 -13.99
C LYS A 179 24.81 -10.57 -13.33
N PRO A 180 24.72 -9.61 -12.39
CA PRO A 180 23.45 -9.28 -11.75
C PRO A 180 22.51 -8.48 -12.66
N ALA A 181 23.04 -7.79 -13.69
CA ALA A 181 22.25 -6.94 -14.57
C ALA A 181 21.10 -7.67 -15.29
N THR A 182 21.21 -8.99 -15.52
CA THR A 182 20.16 -9.79 -16.18
C THR A 182 19.01 -10.18 -15.27
N GLU A 183 19.20 -10.13 -13.95
CA GLU A 183 18.19 -10.55 -12.95
C GLU A 183 17.38 -9.38 -12.40
N ILE A 184 17.78 -8.14 -12.69
CA ILE A 184 17.17 -6.93 -12.14
C ILE A 184 15.97 -6.51 -13.00
N GLY A 185 14.77 -6.57 -12.43
CA GLY A 185 13.53 -6.13 -13.06
C GLY A 185 13.21 -4.65 -12.82
N SER A 186 13.56 -4.11 -11.65
CA SER A 186 13.40 -2.69 -11.33
C SER A 186 14.56 -2.16 -10.49
N THR A 187 14.84 -0.87 -10.62
CA THR A 187 15.96 -0.17 -9.97
C THR A 187 15.52 1.18 -9.42
N ALA A 188 16.13 1.60 -8.33
CA ALA A 188 16.11 2.97 -7.86
C ALA A 188 17.53 3.47 -7.65
N LEU A 189 17.79 4.71 -8.04
CA LEU A 189 19.11 5.34 -7.99
C LEU A 189 18.97 6.72 -7.38
N ALA A 190 19.85 7.06 -6.44
CA ALA A 190 19.91 8.37 -5.80
C ALA A 190 21.34 8.91 -5.82
N PRO A 191 21.57 10.11 -6.40
CA PRO A 191 22.88 10.74 -6.39
C PRO A 191 23.24 11.26 -4.99
N LEU A 192 24.49 11.06 -4.58
CA LEU A 192 25.00 11.54 -3.29
C LEU A 192 25.54 12.95 -3.47
N SER A 193 24.67 13.95 -3.39
CA SER A 193 25.01 15.34 -3.66
C SER A 193 24.83 16.25 -2.44
N HIS A 194 25.91 16.92 -2.05
CA HIS A 194 25.89 18.02 -1.08
C HIS A 194 27.13 18.88 -1.25
N GLN A 195 26.98 20.12 -1.74
CA GLN A 195 28.12 21.00 -2.07
C GLN A 195 29.14 20.38 -3.06
N GLY A 196 28.67 19.44 -3.87
CA GLY A 196 29.46 18.59 -4.76
C GLY A 196 28.74 17.26 -4.99
N LEU A 197 29.16 16.51 -6.01
CA LEU A 197 28.64 15.17 -6.30
C LEU A 197 29.69 14.15 -5.85
N HIS A 198 29.36 13.38 -4.81
CA HIS A 198 30.30 12.50 -4.10
C HIS A 198 30.18 11.03 -4.51
N GLY A 199 29.10 10.67 -5.19
CA GLY A 199 28.84 9.30 -5.58
C GLY A 199 27.39 9.06 -5.98
N VAL A 200 27.03 7.79 -6.06
CA VAL A 200 25.69 7.32 -6.34
C VAL A 200 25.37 6.08 -5.51
N LEU A 201 24.14 6.01 -5.02
CA LEU A 201 23.59 4.84 -4.36
C LEU A 201 22.46 4.27 -5.22
N ALA A 202 22.54 2.99 -5.55
CA ALA A 202 21.55 2.29 -6.34
C ALA A 202 21.11 0.99 -5.67
N ILE A 203 19.82 0.71 -5.76
CA ILE A 203 19.18 -0.51 -5.27
C ILE A 203 18.38 -1.16 -6.38
N GLY A 204 18.39 -2.48 -6.44
CA GLY A 204 17.71 -3.28 -7.46
C GLY A 204 16.86 -4.39 -6.86
N SER A 205 15.82 -4.78 -7.59
CA SER A 205 14.95 -5.91 -7.27
C SER A 205 14.68 -6.73 -8.53
N ALA A 206 14.51 -8.03 -8.36
CA ALA A 206 14.09 -8.92 -9.45
C ALA A 206 12.64 -8.67 -9.88
N ASP A 207 11.80 -8.15 -8.98
CA ASP A 207 10.42 -7.78 -9.30
C ASP A 207 10.39 -6.47 -10.10
N PRO A 208 9.87 -6.47 -11.35
CA PRO A 208 9.76 -5.26 -12.16
C PRO A 208 8.85 -4.18 -11.57
N ASN A 209 7.96 -4.51 -10.62
CA ASN A 209 7.02 -3.56 -10.04
C ASN A 209 7.48 -2.95 -8.72
N HIS A 210 8.56 -3.45 -8.13
CA HIS A 210 8.98 -3.08 -6.79
C HIS A 210 9.40 -1.61 -6.67
N TYR A 211 10.26 -1.13 -7.58
CA TYR A 211 10.74 0.27 -7.60
C TYR A 211 10.11 1.13 -8.70
N LYS A 212 8.84 0.85 -9.08
CA LYS A 212 8.14 1.64 -10.13
C LYS A 212 7.59 2.98 -9.65
N SER A 213 7.43 3.17 -8.35
CA SER A 213 6.83 4.39 -7.79
C SER A 213 7.82 5.12 -6.89
N SER A 214 7.75 6.45 -6.91
CA SER A 214 8.56 7.35 -6.09
C SER A 214 8.33 7.16 -4.59
N VAL A 215 7.18 6.63 -4.17
CA VAL A 215 6.87 6.37 -2.75
C VAL A 215 7.78 5.27 -2.19
N GLY A 216 8.11 4.26 -2.99
CA GLY A 216 9.02 3.17 -2.59
C GLY A 216 10.48 3.61 -2.46
N THR A 217 10.82 4.82 -2.92
CA THR A 217 12.21 5.31 -3.01
C THR A 217 12.47 6.54 -2.15
N LEU A 218 11.48 6.97 -1.35
CA LEU A 218 11.62 8.05 -0.37
C LEU A 218 12.76 7.78 0.63
N PHE A 219 12.83 6.57 1.18
CA PHE A 219 13.88 6.19 2.14
C PHE A 219 15.27 6.20 1.51
N LEU A 220 15.37 5.74 0.25
CA LEU A 220 16.62 5.80 -0.50
C LEU A 220 17.11 7.25 -0.64
N ASN A 221 16.20 8.17 -0.97
CA ASN A 221 16.53 9.58 -1.09
C ASN A 221 17.01 10.17 0.25
N TYR A 222 16.33 9.88 1.36
CA TYR A 222 16.76 10.33 2.68
C TYR A 222 18.15 9.81 3.06
N ILE A 223 18.42 8.52 2.80
CA ILE A 223 19.74 7.93 3.03
C ILE A 223 20.80 8.63 2.17
N ALA A 224 20.51 8.86 0.89
CA ALA A 224 21.41 9.55 -0.03
C ALA A 224 21.72 10.99 0.40
N GLU A 225 20.71 11.72 0.90
CA GLU A 225 20.88 13.08 1.41
C GLU A 225 21.78 13.13 2.65
N VAL A 226 21.63 12.17 3.57
CA VAL A 226 22.49 12.07 4.75
C VAL A 226 23.91 11.66 4.34
N LEU A 227 24.05 10.63 3.50
CA LEU A 227 25.35 10.20 2.99
C LEU A 227 26.10 11.31 2.26
N GLY A 228 25.41 12.09 1.42
CA GLY A 228 25.99 13.24 0.74
C GLY A 228 26.61 14.26 1.72
N ARG A 229 26.07 14.38 2.93
CA ARG A 229 26.60 15.26 3.99
C ARG A 229 27.68 14.61 4.83
N VAL A 230 27.60 13.29 5.07
CA VAL A 230 28.57 12.55 5.89
C VAL A 230 29.88 12.33 5.12
N LEU A 231 29.80 11.89 3.85
CA LEU A 231 30.97 11.55 3.04
C LEU A 231 32.05 12.64 2.97
N PRO A 232 31.73 13.93 2.78
CA PRO A 232 32.73 15.01 2.78
C PRO A 232 33.66 15.03 3.98
N HIS A 233 33.21 14.58 5.17
CA HIS A 233 34.03 14.56 6.37
C HIS A 233 35.20 13.57 6.28
N PHE A 234 35.07 12.54 5.43
CA PHE A 234 36.07 11.50 5.25
C PHE A 234 36.82 11.59 3.92
N THR A 235 36.22 12.25 2.93
CA THR A 235 36.82 12.41 1.60
C THR A 235 37.60 13.72 1.44
N HIS A 236 37.57 14.63 2.43
CA HIS A 236 38.36 15.87 2.45
C HIS A 236 39.86 15.65 2.71
N THR A 237 40.51 14.86 1.86
CA THR A 237 41.83 15.22 1.34
C THR A 237 41.65 15.69 -0.10
N LEU A 238 42.09 16.92 -0.41
CA LEU A 238 42.13 17.57 -1.74
C LEU A 238 40.93 18.47 -2.13
N ARG A 239 40.66 19.51 -1.34
CA ARG A 239 40.49 20.84 -1.97
C ARG A 239 41.79 21.59 -1.85
N SER A 240 42.53 21.67 -2.96
CA SER A 240 43.52 22.72 -3.16
C SER A 240 42.79 24.05 -2.97
N VAL A 241 43.21 24.80 -1.95
CA VAL A 241 42.85 26.21 -1.82
C VAL A 241 43.48 26.93 -3.01
N ARG A 242 42.64 27.43 -3.91
CA ARG A 242 42.99 28.50 -4.83
C ARG A 242 42.15 29.72 -4.49
#